data_AF-A0A961XJM0-F1
#
_entry.id   AF-A0A961XJM0-F1
#
_cell.length_a   1.000
_cell.length_b   1.000
_cell.length_c   1.000
_cell.angle_alpha   90.00
_cell.angle_beta   90.00
_cell.angle_gamma   90.00
#
_symmetry.space_group_name_H-M   'P 1'
#
loop_
_entity.id
_entity.type
_entity.pdbx_description
1 polymer ?
#
loop_
_entity_poly.entity_id
_entity_poly.type
_entity_poly.pdbx_seq_one_letter_code
_entity_poly.pdbx_strand_id
1 'polypeptide(L)'
;MKRSGKTVTALIVVEAAALARWVPALASKLAEEWQAQVRIRLVGGQADNSALLTLLSLERMVLFGSWPRWSDRLDRAEIADFIEASSDTSYDVVVDLRHDPRDKWQADTLVLQPRFNGGTGENALAAALFFGGTPYIEIIAAKGEDDPRIVAGGMASLEAAEGTGGAMEAVWSRVIPLIIKARTTFDTKAPLADPAVRDVRHISTVNTARYGTKAVAQAAARAAYRLCCHAPHWRIGWRQAVEGNDVWSRHDLGGERWQVLADPGDHFYADPFPMVRDGRDYLFFEDLDHKTDKGVISVVAFDDQGRPGEARVVLEEPWHLSYPFLIEEEGEIYMIPEASLSGEISIYRAVDFPSGWRKE
;
A
#
# COMPACT_ATOMS: atom_id res chain seq x y z
N MET A 1 -19.05 -27.03 32.56
CA MET A 1 -19.16 -25.61 33.00
C MET A 1 -18.35 -24.74 32.04
N LYS A 2 -19.02 -24.07 31.09
CA LYS A 2 -18.41 -23.02 30.28
C LYS A 2 -18.06 -21.88 31.24
N ARG A 3 -16.79 -21.51 31.38
CA ARG A 3 -16.42 -20.23 31.99
C ARG A 3 -17.14 -19.16 31.19
N SER A 4 -18.09 -18.45 31.81
CA SER A 4 -18.59 -17.19 31.27
C SER A 4 -17.37 -16.25 31.24
N GLY A 5 -16.72 -16.20 30.08
CA GLY A 5 -15.57 -15.32 29.87
C GLY A 5 -16.07 -13.89 29.92
N LYS A 6 -15.55 -13.10 30.84
CA LYS A 6 -15.75 -11.65 30.86
C LYS A 6 -15.36 -11.13 29.47
N THR A 7 -16.29 -10.50 28.76
CA THR A 7 -16.01 -9.84 27.48
C THR A 7 -14.93 -8.79 27.72
N VAL A 8 -13.83 -8.87 26.98
CA VAL A 8 -12.73 -7.92 27.08
C VAL A 8 -13.22 -6.55 26.64
N THR A 9 -12.97 -5.50 27.42
CA THR A 9 -13.27 -4.12 27.03
C THR A 9 -11.99 -3.41 26.60
N ALA A 10 -12.03 -2.77 25.43
CA ALA A 10 -10.89 -2.04 24.88
C ALA A 10 -11.28 -0.61 24.50
N LEU A 11 -10.35 0.32 24.65
CA LEU A 11 -10.53 1.72 24.29
C LEU A 11 -9.39 2.16 23.35
N ILE A 12 -9.72 2.80 22.24
CA ILE A 12 -8.77 3.53 21.42
C ILE A 12 -8.92 5.01 21.77
N VAL A 13 -7.81 5.67 22.11
CA VAL A 13 -7.80 7.12 22.36
C VAL A 13 -7.02 7.80 21.26
N VAL A 14 -7.63 8.79 20.61
CA VAL A 14 -7.03 9.49 19.46
C VAL A 14 -7.40 10.98 19.49
N GLU A 15 -6.51 11.86 19.01
CA GLU A 15 -6.88 13.26 18.82
C GLU A 15 -7.98 13.39 17.75
N ALA A 16 -8.97 14.25 17.99
CA ALA A 16 -10.08 14.48 17.05
C ALA A 16 -9.58 14.86 15.64
N ALA A 17 -8.48 15.61 15.57
CA ALA A 17 -7.87 16.02 14.30
C ALA A 17 -7.03 14.94 13.61
N ALA A 18 -6.62 13.91 14.34
CA ALA A 18 -5.93 12.74 13.80
C ALA A 18 -6.91 11.62 13.43
N LEU A 19 -8.23 11.81 13.66
CA LEU A 19 -9.25 10.84 13.31
C LEU A 19 -9.28 10.63 11.79
N ALA A 20 -8.95 9.41 11.37
CA ALA A 20 -8.95 8.98 9.98
C ALA A 20 -9.47 7.55 9.84
N ARG A 21 -9.76 7.11 8.61
CA ARG A 21 -10.39 5.81 8.30
C ARG A 21 -9.65 4.59 8.89
N TRP A 22 -8.34 4.68 9.10
CA TRP A 22 -7.58 3.59 9.71
C TRP A 22 -7.97 3.33 11.18
N VAL A 23 -8.51 4.32 11.92
CA VAL A 23 -8.87 4.19 13.33
C VAL A 23 -10.06 3.23 13.53
N PRO A 24 -11.21 3.38 12.83
CA PRO A 24 -12.26 2.37 12.90
C PRO A 24 -11.83 1.02 12.28
N ALA A 25 -10.93 1.01 11.29
CA ALA A 25 -10.37 -0.24 10.78
C ALA A 25 -9.55 -0.99 11.85
N LEU A 26 -8.72 -0.28 12.61
CA LEU A 26 -8.05 -0.80 13.81
C LEU A 26 -9.09 -1.29 14.82
N ALA A 27 -10.12 -0.50 15.12
CA ALA A 27 -11.16 -0.88 16.08
C ALA A 27 -11.85 -2.20 15.71
N SER A 28 -12.26 -2.35 14.45
CA SER A 28 -12.85 -3.59 13.93
C SER A 28 -11.90 -4.77 14.04
N LYS A 29 -10.62 -4.58 13.67
CA LYS A 29 -9.64 -5.67 13.74
C LYS A 29 -9.33 -6.09 15.17
N LEU A 30 -9.25 -5.13 16.10
CA LEU A 30 -9.10 -5.43 17.52
C LEU A 30 -10.33 -6.14 18.08
N ALA A 31 -11.55 -5.72 17.71
CA ALA A 31 -12.78 -6.35 18.16
C ALA A 31 -12.84 -7.84 17.75
N GLU A 32 -12.44 -8.14 16.52
CA GLU A 32 -12.33 -9.50 15.98
C GLU A 32 -11.27 -10.33 16.73
N GLU A 33 -10.01 -9.88 16.70
CA GLU A 33 -8.86 -10.65 17.19
C GLU A 33 -8.87 -10.84 18.71
N TRP A 34 -9.40 -9.85 19.43
CA TRP A 34 -9.45 -9.88 20.89
C TRP A 34 -10.78 -10.36 21.45
N GLN A 35 -11.77 -10.62 20.59
CA GLN A 35 -13.16 -10.90 20.97
C GLN A 35 -13.65 -9.85 21.99
N ALA A 36 -13.38 -8.58 21.68
CA ALA A 36 -13.50 -7.46 22.61
C ALA A 36 -14.55 -6.45 22.17
N GLN A 37 -15.17 -5.79 23.15
CA GLN A 37 -15.93 -4.57 22.90
C GLN A 37 -14.96 -3.40 22.80
N VAL A 38 -14.79 -2.84 21.61
CA VAL A 38 -13.88 -1.71 21.35
C VAL A 38 -14.67 -0.41 21.28
N ARG A 39 -14.19 0.61 21.99
CA ARG A 39 -14.70 1.99 21.92
C ARG A 39 -13.62 2.96 21.48
N ILE A 40 -14.02 4.12 20.96
CA ILE A 40 -13.12 5.20 20.55
C ILE A 40 -13.44 6.46 21.39
N ARG A 41 -12.42 7.00 22.04
CA ARG A 41 -12.46 8.30 22.72
C ARG A 41 -11.69 9.32 21.89
N LEU A 42 -12.39 10.36 21.46
CA LEU A 42 -11.76 11.53 20.82
C LEU A 42 -11.33 12.53 21.88
N VAL A 43 -10.10 13.03 21.78
CA VAL A 43 -9.60 14.08 22.67
C VAL A 43 -9.11 15.30 21.89
N GLY A 44 -9.02 16.44 22.57
CA GLY A 44 -8.53 17.69 21.98
C GLY A 44 -9.50 18.35 20.97
N GLY A 45 -9.08 19.51 20.46
CA GLY A 45 -9.75 20.23 19.35
C GLY A 45 -8.96 20.13 18.04
N GLN A 46 -9.42 20.79 16.97
CA GLN A 46 -8.73 20.83 15.66
C GLN A 46 -7.23 21.08 15.83
N ALA A 47 -6.39 20.20 15.27
CA ALA A 47 -4.95 20.32 15.35
C ALA A 47 -4.43 21.39 14.38
N ASP A 48 -3.40 22.11 14.85
CA ASP A 48 -2.65 23.18 14.18
C ASP A 48 -1.84 22.75 12.93
N ASN A 49 -2.02 21.55 12.38
CA ASN A 49 -1.22 21.06 11.25
C ASN A 49 -1.95 21.18 9.92
N SER A 50 -2.22 22.43 9.52
CA SER A 50 -2.78 22.78 8.21
C SER A 50 -1.97 22.20 7.05
N ALA A 51 -0.64 22.09 7.18
CA ALA A 51 0.23 21.64 6.11
C ALA A 51 0.12 20.13 5.81
N LEU A 52 0.08 19.27 6.83
CA LEU A 52 -0.11 17.82 6.63
C LEU A 52 -1.50 17.54 6.05
N LEU A 53 -2.53 18.20 6.59
CA LEU A 53 -3.89 18.05 6.08
C LEU A 53 -4.01 18.50 4.62
N THR A 54 -3.41 19.64 4.28
CA THR A 54 -3.37 20.16 2.91
C THR A 54 -2.65 19.18 1.98
N LEU A 55 -1.54 18.58 2.42
CA LEU A 55 -0.83 17.57 1.65
C LEU A 55 -1.69 16.33 1.40
N LEU A 56 -2.31 15.77 2.44
CA LEU A 56 -3.18 14.60 2.31
C LEU A 56 -4.39 14.88 1.41
N SER A 57 -4.98 16.08 1.50
CA SER A 57 -6.08 16.49 0.61
C SER A 57 -5.63 16.59 -0.85
N LEU A 58 -4.46 17.18 -1.12
CA LEU A 58 -3.92 17.27 -2.48
C LEU A 58 -3.55 15.89 -3.04
N GLU A 59 -2.90 15.05 -2.23
CA GLU A 59 -2.57 13.67 -2.63
C GLU A 59 -3.84 12.87 -2.93
N ARG A 60 -4.89 13.01 -2.11
CA ARG A 60 -6.20 12.39 -2.42
C ARG A 60 -6.73 12.83 -3.78
N MET A 61 -6.71 14.12 -4.07
CA MET A 61 -7.22 14.65 -5.36
C MET A 61 -6.42 14.15 -6.56
N VAL A 62 -5.11 13.93 -6.40
CA VAL A 62 -4.18 13.72 -7.51
C VAL A 62 -3.81 12.25 -7.72
N LEU A 63 -3.58 11.52 -6.62
CA LEU A 63 -3.07 10.15 -6.64
C LEU A 63 -4.20 9.13 -6.56
N PHE A 64 -5.22 9.44 -5.77
CA PHE A 64 -6.18 8.42 -5.32
C PHE A 64 -7.62 8.66 -5.81
N GLY A 65 -7.89 9.83 -6.40
CA GLY A 65 -9.20 10.19 -6.92
C GLY A 65 -10.31 10.05 -5.88
N SER A 66 -11.32 9.25 -6.19
CA SER A 66 -12.47 8.98 -5.31
C SER A 66 -12.29 7.75 -4.40
N TRP A 67 -11.20 7.00 -4.55
CA TRP A 67 -10.98 5.76 -3.78
C TRP A 67 -10.76 6.08 -2.30
N PRO A 68 -11.50 5.43 -1.38
CA PRO A 68 -11.32 5.64 0.05
C PRO A 68 -9.93 5.22 0.51
N ARG A 69 -9.27 6.09 1.26
CA ARG A 69 -7.92 5.89 1.80
C ARG A 69 -7.96 5.80 3.32
N TRP A 70 -7.08 5.00 3.92
CA TRP A 70 -6.96 4.90 5.38
C TRP A 70 -6.52 6.22 6.02
N SER A 71 -5.83 7.08 5.27
CA SER A 71 -5.47 8.45 5.70
C SER A 71 -6.60 9.46 5.58
N ASP A 72 -7.75 9.09 5.01
CA ASP A 72 -8.90 10.00 4.89
C ASP A 72 -9.43 10.40 6.26
N ARG A 73 -9.59 11.70 6.49
CA ARG A 73 -10.22 12.24 7.70
C ARG A 73 -11.68 11.83 7.79
N LEU A 74 -12.10 11.57 9.02
CA LEU A 74 -13.49 11.26 9.32
C LEU A 74 -14.07 12.27 10.29
N ASP A 75 -15.36 12.51 10.17
CA ASP A 75 -16.14 13.23 11.16
C ASP A 75 -16.58 12.30 12.30
N ARG A 76 -16.88 12.91 13.46
CA ARG A 76 -17.40 12.19 14.63
C ARG A 76 -18.62 11.32 14.31
N ALA A 77 -19.49 11.78 13.40
CA ALA A 77 -20.69 11.05 13.01
C ALA A 77 -20.38 9.73 12.28
N GLU A 78 -19.25 9.65 11.56
CA GLU A 78 -18.85 8.46 10.79
C GLU A 78 -18.36 7.31 11.69
N ILE A 79 -18.09 7.58 12.97
CA ILE A 79 -17.66 6.56 13.95
C ILE A 79 -18.69 6.35 15.07
N ALA A 80 -19.94 6.79 14.89
CA ALA A 80 -20.97 6.78 15.94
C ALA A 80 -21.10 5.43 16.67
N ASP A 81 -20.98 4.31 15.95
CA ASP A 81 -21.07 2.96 16.51
C ASP A 81 -19.92 2.60 17.46
N PHE A 82 -18.76 3.23 17.29
CA PHE A 82 -17.57 3.01 18.10
C PHE A 82 -17.40 4.03 19.21
N ILE A 83 -18.09 5.18 19.18
CA ILE A 83 -17.88 6.24 20.17
C ILE A 83 -18.11 5.74 21.59
N GLU A 84 -17.20 6.13 22.48
CA GLU A 84 -17.36 5.94 23.91
C GLU A 84 -18.59 6.70 24.44
N ALA A 85 -19.50 5.97 25.09
CA ALA A 85 -20.72 6.53 25.64
C ALA A 85 -20.52 7.26 26.98
N SER A 86 -19.56 6.83 27.80
CA SER A 86 -19.25 7.42 29.11
C SER A 86 -17.78 7.24 29.47
N SER A 87 -17.15 8.32 29.94
CA SER A 87 -15.75 8.36 30.40
C SER A 87 -15.49 7.57 31.69
N ASP A 88 -16.53 7.19 32.43
CA ASP A 88 -16.43 6.46 33.70
C ASP A 88 -16.33 4.93 33.52
N THR A 89 -16.24 4.47 32.27
CA THR A 89 -16.11 3.04 31.96
C THR A 89 -14.67 2.57 32.22
N SER A 90 -14.51 1.43 32.91
CA SER A 90 -13.20 0.78 33.04
C SER A 90 -12.91 -0.10 31.82
N TYR A 91 -11.66 -0.06 31.36
CA TYR A 91 -11.19 -0.79 30.19
C TYR A 91 -10.07 -1.75 30.58
N ASP A 92 -10.13 -2.98 30.08
CA ASP A 92 -9.06 -3.97 30.27
C ASP A 92 -7.81 -3.57 29.46
N VAL A 93 -8.00 -3.00 28.26
CA VAL A 93 -6.92 -2.55 27.36
C VAL A 93 -7.19 -1.16 26.80
N VAL A 94 -6.17 -0.31 26.75
CA VAL A 94 -6.21 1.00 26.09
C VAL A 94 -5.15 1.03 25.01
N VAL A 95 -5.53 1.44 23.80
CA VAL A 95 -4.61 1.78 22.71
C VAL A 95 -4.55 3.30 22.62
N ASP A 96 -3.45 3.90 23.09
CA ASP A 96 -3.28 5.35 23.13
C ASP A 96 -2.50 5.83 21.90
N LEU A 97 -3.20 6.44 20.95
CA LEU A 97 -2.64 6.94 19.70
C LEU A 97 -2.17 8.40 19.78
N ARG A 98 -2.26 9.02 20.96
CA ARG A 98 -2.01 10.45 21.12
C ARG A 98 -0.53 10.78 21.16
N HIS A 99 -0.23 12.04 20.86
CA HIS A 99 1.08 12.63 21.04
C HIS A 99 1.47 12.76 22.53
N ASP A 100 0.54 13.17 23.41
CA ASP A 100 0.82 13.43 24.82
C ASP A 100 -0.17 12.69 25.73
N PRO A 101 0.17 11.45 26.17
CA PRO A 101 -0.69 10.63 27.02
C PRO A 101 -0.65 11.15 28.47
N ARG A 102 -1.49 12.12 28.80
CA ARG A 102 -1.56 12.69 30.17
C ARG A 102 -2.50 11.94 31.12
N ASP A 103 -3.37 11.09 30.58
CA ASP A 103 -4.36 10.38 31.39
C ASP A 103 -3.70 9.28 32.22
N LYS A 104 -4.10 9.20 33.49
CA LYS A 104 -3.75 8.06 34.35
C LYS A 104 -4.82 6.99 34.22
N TRP A 105 -4.41 5.77 33.90
CA TRP A 105 -5.29 4.62 33.79
C TRP A 105 -5.32 3.82 35.09
N GLN A 106 -6.34 2.98 35.25
CA GLN A 106 -6.44 2.10 36.42
C GLN A 106 -5.26 1.13 36.45
N ALA A 107 -4.89 0.67 37.66
CA ALA A 107 -3.70 -0.16 37.86
C ALA A 107 -3.75 -1.48 37.08
N ASP A 108 -4.94 -1.98 36.76
CA ASP A 108 -5.16 -3.22 36.03
C ASP A 108 -5.34 -3.05 34.51
N THR A 109 -5.42 -1.81 34.01
CA THR A 109 -5.53 -1.48 32.59
C THR A 109 -4.18 -1.63 31.88
N LEU A 110 -4.14 -2.45 30.83
CA LEU A 110 -3.00 -2.52 29.92
C LEU A 110 -3.05 -1.38 28.91
N VAL A 111 -2.04 -0.52 28.90
CA VAL A 111 -1.91 0.59 27.94
C VAL A 111 -0.90 0.20 26.87
N LEU A 112 -1.31 0.23 25.61
CA LEU A 112 -0.49 0.01 24.43
C LEU A 112 -0.33 1.31 23.66
N GLN A 113 0.91 1.75 23.45
CA GLN A 113 1.20 3.00 22.74
C GLN A 113 2.18 2.75 21.59
N PRO A 114 1.76 2.97 20.33
CA PRO A 114 2.68 2.96 19.21
C PRO A 114 3.59 4.20 19.23
N ARG A 115 4.88 3.98 18.96
CA ARG A 115 5.89 5.01 18.76
C ARG A 115 6.53 4.85 17.38
N PHE A 116 6.84 5.97 16.75
CA PHE A 116 7.48 6.08 15.45
C PHE A 116 8.83 6.77 15.62
N ASN A 117 9.92 6.02 15.49
CA ASN A 117 11.26 6.49 15.84
C ASN A 117 11.26 7.17 17.22
N GLY A 118 10.68 6.53 18.24
CA GLY A 118 10.57 7.09 19.59
C GLY A 118 9.57 8.24 19.78
N GLY A 119 8.99 8.84 18.74
CA GLY A 119 7.92 9.84 18.87
C GLY A 119 6.52 9.22 18.94
N THR A 120 5.55 9.93 19.51
CA THR A 120 4.15 9.51 19.65
C THR A 120 3.20 10.38 18.83
N GLY A 121 2.07 9.80 18.43
CA GLY A 121 1.03 10.49 17.66
C GLY A 121 1.31 10.61 16.17
N GLU A 122 0.29 11.06 15.42
CA GLU A 122 0.34 11.18 13.96
C GLU A 122 1.46 12.12 13.49
N ASN A 123 1.72 13.19 14.23
CA ASN A 123 2.77 14.14 13.91
C ASN A 123 4.17 13.51 13.98
N ALA A 124 4.39 12.59 14.92
CA ALA A 124 5.65 11.84 14.98
C ALA A 124 5.80 10.88 13.79
N LEU A 125 4.72 10.25 13.35
CA LEU A 125 4.71 9.45 12.13
C LEU A 125 5.05 10.29 10.89
N ALA A 126 4.35 11.40 10.70
CA ALA A 126 4.60 12.31 9.57
C ALA A 126 6.04 12.83 9.60
N ALA A 127 6.53 13.24 10.77
CA ALA A 127 7.92 13.63 10.99
C ALA A 127 8.91 12.50 10.63
N ALA A 128 8.64 11.27 11.06
CA ALA A 128 9.51 10.13 10.74
C ALA A 128 9.56 9.87 9.22
N LEU A 129 8.43 9.99 8.52
CA LEU A 129 8.35 9.83 7.07
C LEU A 129 9.08 10.96 6.31
N PHE A 130 8.97 12.21 6.76
CA PHE A 130 9.61 13.35 6.10
C PHE A 130 11.12 13.41 6.29
N PHE A 131 11.64 12.92 7.43
CA PHE A 131 13.04 13.17 7.82
C PHE A 131 13.85 11.91 8.13
N GLY A 132 13.21 10.78 8.39
CA GLY A 132 13.85 9.53 8.83
C GLY A 132 13.75 8.37 7.84
N GLY A 133 13.07 8.55 6.70
CA GLY A 133 12.79 7.46 5.76
C GLY A 133 11.76 6.49 6.34
N THR A 134 12.00 5.18 6.20
CA THR A 134 11.10 4.16 6.76
C THR A 134 11.11 4.19 8.29
N PRO A 135 9.96 4.49 8.95
CA PRO A 135 9.92 4.58 10.40
C PRO A 135 10.07 3.19 11.03
N TYR A 136 10.84 3.14 12.11
CA TYR A 136 10.80 2.02 13.04
C TYR A 136 9.61 2.21 13.98
N ILE A 137 8.78 1.17 14.08
CA ILE A 137 7.57 1.14 14.90
C ILE A 137 7.88 0.36 16.16
N GLU A 138 7.53 0.90 17.31
CA GLU A 138 7.61 0.25 18.62
C GLU A 138 6.24 0.30 19.28
N ILE A 139 5.83 -0.79 19.93
CA ILE A 139 4.65 -0.78 20.80
C ILE A 139 5.12 -0.84 22.24
N ILE A 140 4.90 0.25 22.96
CA ILE A 140 5.10 0.33 24.40
C ILE A 140 3.89 -0.27 25.10
N ALA A 141 4.12 -1.12 26.09
CA ALA A 141 3.11 -1.62 27.00
C ALA A 141 3.42 -1.20 28.43
N ALA A 142 2.42 -0.72 29.15
CA ALA A 142 2.47 -0.39 30.57
C ALA A 142 1.17 -0.82 31.26
N LYS A 143 1.22 -1.07 32.58
CA LYS A 143 0.06 -1.43 33.39
C LYS A 143 0.10 -0.65 34.70
N GLY A 144 -0.85 0.26 34.91
CA GLY A 144 -0.81 1.16 36.06
C GLY A 144 0.44 2.06 36.10
N GLU A 145 1.16 2.03 37.23
CA GLU A 145 2.44 2.75 37.42
C GLU A 145 3.68 1.88 37.08
N ASP A 146 3.49 0.69 36.50
CA ASP A 146 4.60 -0.16 36.09
C ASP A 146 5.47 0.51 35.01
N ASP A 147 6.77 0.22 35.03
CA ASP A 147 7.73 0.75 34.07
C ASP A 147 7.35 0.34 32.63
N PRO A 148 7.14 1.29 31.71
CA PRO A 148 6.75 1.00 30.33
C PRO A 148 7.82 0.20 29.60
N ARG A 149 7.40 -0.81 28.82
CA ARG A 149 8.32 -1.69 28.09
C ARG A 149 7.94 -1.84 26.64
N ILE A 150 8.93 -1.97 25.77
CA ILE A 150 8.71 -2.27 24.35
C ILE A 150 8.38 -3.76 24.20
N VAL A 151 7.16 -4.09 23.79
CA VAL A 151 6.69 -5.49 23.69
C VAL A 151 6.59 -5.99 22.25
N ALA A 152 6.63 -5.09 21.27
CA ALA A 152 6.67 -5.43 19.86
C ALA A 152 7.36 -4.31 19.08
N GLY A 153 8.02 -4.65 17.97
CA GLY A 153 8.60 -3.66 17.07
C GLY A 153 8.83 -4.21 15.66
N GLY A 154 8.99 -3.31 14.70
CA GLY A 154 9.22 -3.66 13.30
C GLY A 154 9.28 -2.45 12.37
N MET A 155 9.66 -2.68 11.11
CA MET A 155 9.64 -1.67 10.04
C MET A 155 8.48 -1.94 9.08
N ALA A 156 7.90 -0.87 8.53
CA ALA A 156 6.96 -0.97 7.41
C ALA A 156 7.72 -1.09 6.08
N SER A 157 7.13 -1.74 5.06
CA SER A 157 7.64 -1.61 3.69
C SER A 157 6.98 -0.40 3.03
N LEU A 158 7.77 0.51 2.49
CA LEU A 158 7.29 1.70 1.79
C LEU A 158 7.43 1.59 0.27
N GLU A 159 7.79 0.41 -0.26
CA GLU A 159 8.12 0.23 -1.69
C GLU A 159 6.93 0.49 -2.61
N ALA A 160 5.73 0.10 -2.20
CA ALA A 160 4.47 0.36 -2.91
C ALA A 160 3.75 1.63 -2.43
N ALA A 161 4.37 2.42 -1.55
CA ALA A 161 3.72 3.59 -0.96
C ALA A 161 3.76 4.78 -1.92
N GLU A 162 2.59 5.21 -2.37
CA GLU A 162 2.46 6.45 -3.12
C GLU A 162 2.19 7.63 -2.20
N GLY A 163 3.02 8.67 -2.31
CA GLY A 163 2.86 9.88 -1.51
C GLY A 163 3.02 9.65 0.00
N THR A 164 2.64 10.66 0.77
CA THR A 164 2.68 10.67 2.23
C THR A 164 1.53 9.85 2.81
N GLY A 165 0.32 10.00 2.25
CA GLY A 165 -0.85 9.23 2.64
C GLY A 165 -0.58 7.73 2.51
N GLY A 166 -0.17 7.25 1.34
CA GLY A 166 0.16 5.84 1.11
C GLY A 166 1.27 5.33 2.04
N ALA A 167 2.27 6.16 2.35
CA ALA A 167 3.31 5.79 3.30
C ALA A 167 2.79 5.66 4.74
N MET A 168 1.87 6.53 5.17
CA MET A 168 1.19 6.41 6.47
C MET A 168 0.35 5.14 6.53
N GLU A 169 -0.35 4.78 5.45
CA GLU A 169 -1.13 3.54 5.39
C GLU A 169 -0.26 2.29 5.48
N ALA A 170 0.87 2.27 4.77
CA ALA A 170 1.84 1.19 4.86
C ALA A 170 2.39 1.03 6.29
N VAL A 171 2.53 2.13 7.03
CA VAL A 171 2.92 2.09 8.43
C VAL A 171 1.79 1.58 9.32
N TRP A 172 0.57 2.10 9.16
CA TRP A 172 -0.59 1.64 9.96
C TRP A 172 -0.93 0.17 9.73
N SER A 173 -0.77 -0.34 8.52
CA SER A 173 -0.97 -1.77 8.21
C SER A 173 0.01 -2.66 8.98
N ARG A 174 1.19 -2.13 9.33
CA ARG A 174 2.16 -2.79 10.23
C ARG A 174 1.88 -2.53 11.71
N VAL A 175 1.37 -1.36 12.09
CA VAL A 175 1.00 -1.02 13.48
C VAL A 175 -0.08 -1.96 14.01
N ILE A 176 -1.13 -2.23 13.23
CA ILE A 176 -2.26 -3.09 13.62
C ILE A 176 -1.79 -4.48 14.14
N PRO A 177 -1.05 -5.29 13.36
CA PRO A 177 -0.58 -6.61 13.83
C PRO A 177 0.42 -6.50 14.98
N LEU A 178 1.21 -5.41 15.07
CA LEU A 178 2.10 -5.20 16.21
C LEU A 178 1.32 -4.95 17.52
N ILE A 179 0.22 -4.18 17.48
CA ILE A 179 -0.66 -3.97 18.63
C ILE A 179 -1.33 -5.29 19.04
N ILE A 180 -1.82 -6.07 18.08
CA ILE A 180 -2.42 -7.39 18.36
C ILE A 180 -1.41 -8.31 19.06
N LYS A 181 -0.17 -8.37 18.54
CA LYS A 181 0.93 -9.15 19.12
C LYS A 181 1.35 -8.65 20.51
N ALA A 182 1.35 -7.34 20.72
CA ALA A 182 1.77 -6.70 21.97
C ALA A 182 0.96 -7.20 23.17
N ARG A 183 -0.36 -7.34 23.02
CA ARG A 183 -1.23 -7.88 24.07
C ARG A 183 -0.81 -9.29 24.49
N THR A 184 -0.61 -10.20 23.53
CA THR A 184 -0.20 -11.58 23.79
C THR A 184 1.21 -11.68 24.38
N THR A 185 2.11 -10.78 23.98
CA THR A 185 3.52 -10.80 24.41
C THR A 185 3.66 -10.28 25.84
N PHE A 186 2.87 -9.27 26.23
CA PHE A 186 2.89 -8.75 27.60
C PHE A 186 2.58 -9.84 28.64
N ASP A 187 1.66 -10.75 28.33
CA ASP A 187 1.27 -11.85 29.21
C ASP A 187 2.38 -12.91 29.38
N THR A 188 3.32 -13.03 28.44
CA THR A 188 4.32 -14.11 28.41
C THR A 188 5.67 -13.76 29.06
N LYS A 189 5.86 -12.52 29.57
CA LYS A 189 7.13 -12.03 30.16
C LYS A 189 8.38 -12.30 29.31
N ALA A 190 8.24 -12.42 27.99
CA ALA A 190 9.35 -12.72 27.10
C ALA A 190 10.44 -11.62 27.17
N PRO A 191 11.74 -11.96 27.01
CA PRO A 191 12.80 -10.97 26.97
C PRO A 191 12.57 -10.02 25.78
N LEU A 192 12.60 -8.74 26.09
CA LEU A 192 12.27 -7.65 25.16
C LEU A 192 13.55 -7.20 24.46
N ALA A 193 13.47 -6.91 23.16
CA ALA A 193 14.60 -6.36 22.42
C ALA A 193 14.91 -4.96 22.95
N ASP A 194 16.19 -4.64 23.14
CA ASP A 194 16.60 -3.26 23.43
C ASP A 194 16.14 -2.35 22.29
N PRO A 195 15.53 -1.18 22.60
CA PRO A 195 15.23 -0.19 21.58
C PRO A 195 16.51 0.10 20.83
N ALA A 196 16.45 0.06 19.50
CA ALA A 196 17.52 0.63 18.71
C ALA A 196 17.55 2.12 19.04
N VAL A 197 18.49 2.55 19.90
CA VAL A 197 18.75 3.96 20.18
C VAL A 197 19.14 4.59 18.85
N ARG A 198 18.19 5.25 18.21
CA ARG A 198 18.39 6.02 17.00
C ARG A 198 18.15 7.47 17.34
N ASP A 199 18.96 8.36 16.76
CA ASP A 199 18.82 9.80 16.93
C ASP A 199 17.44 10.25 16.43
N VAL A 200 16.50 10.36 17.38
CA VAL A 200 15.19 10.94 17.15
C VAL A 200 15.40 12.43 17.00
N ARG A 201 15.51 12.92 15.76
CA ARG A 201 15.47 14.36 15.51
C ARG A 201 14.10 14.86 15.95
N HIS A 202 14.06 15.57 17.09
CA HIS A 202 12.88 16.33 17.48
C HIS A 202 12.60 17.39 16.41
N ILE A 203 11.52 17.19 15.66
CA ILE A 203 11.12 18.07 14.58
C ILE A 203 10.09 19.04 15.15
N SER A 204 10.43 20.34 15.17
CA SER A 204 9.51 21.39 15.58
C SER A 204 8.38 21.58 14.57
N THR A 205 7.24 22.13 15.02
CA THR A 205 6.09 22.51 14.18
C THR A 205 6.48 23.40 13.00
N VAL A 206 7.52 24.24 13.14
CA VAL A 206 8.05 25.09 12.06
C VAL A 206 8.68 24.25 10.94
N ASN A 207 9.38 23.16 11.28
CA ASN A 207 9.94 22.24 10.30
C ASN A 207 8.83 21.44 9.60
N THR A 208 7.80 21.00 10.33
CA THR A 208 6.63 20.35 9.71
C THR A 208 5.93 21.28 8.71
N ALA A 209 5.76 22.57 9.02
CA ALA A 209 5.16 23.54 8.11
C ALA A 209 6.01 23.77 6.84
N ARG A 210 7.31 24.06 7.00
CA ARG A 210 8.22 24.35 5.87
C ARG A 210 8.38 23.17 4.91
N TYR A 211 8.47 21.95 5.45
CA TYR A 211 8.62 20.75 4.63
C TYR A 211 7.27 20.25 4.10
N GLY A 212 6.18 20.46 4.83
CA GLY A 212 4.83 20.32 4.31
C GLY A 212 4.63 21.16 3.06
N THR A 213 5.09 22.42 3.03
CA THR A 213 5.04 23.25 1.80
C THR A 213 5.86 22.65 0.64
N LYS A 214 7.05 22.11 0.91
CA LYS A 214 7.87 21.46 -0.13
C LYS A 214 7.22 20.17 -0.65
N ALA A 215 6.70 19.33 0.24
CA ALA A 215 5.99 18.11 -0.11
C ALA A 215 4.71 18.43 -0.90
N VAL A 216 3.96 19.45 -0.48
CA VAL A 216 2.80 19.98 -1.20
C VAL A 216 3.19 20.46 -2.61
N ALA A 217 4.27 21.24 -2.74
CA ALA A 217 4.76 21.69 -4.03
C ALA A 217 5.22 20.53 -4.93
N GLN A 218 5.87 19.50 -4.36
CA GLN A 218 6.26 18.30 -5.08
C GLN A 218 5.04 17.46 -5.51
N ALA A 219 4.04 17.31 -4.65
CA ALA A 219 2.79 16.63 -4.97
C ALA A 219 2.06 17.36 -6.10
N ALA A 220 1.95 18.69 -6.02
CA ALA A 220 1.36 19.53 -7.06
C ALA A 220 2.15 19.48 -8.38
N ALA A 221 3.48 19.49 -8.33
CA ALA A 221 4.32 19.35 -9.51
C ALA A 221 4.16 17.97 -10.16
N ARG A 222 4.11 16.90 -9.37
CA ARG A 222 3.82 15.54 -9.86
C ARG A 222 2.41 15.42 -10.42
N ALA A 223 1.44 16.13 -9.84
CA ALA A 223 0.07 16.23 -10.33
C ALA A 223 0.03 16.87 -11.72
N ALA A 224 0.61 18.07 -11.83
CA ALA A 224 0.70 18.80 -13.08
C ALA A 224 1.47 17.99 -14.13
N TYR A 225 2.55 17.32 -13.72
CA TYR A 225 3.29 16.42 -14.60
C TYR A 225 2.42 15.26 -15.09
N ARG A 226 1.67 14.56 -14.22
CA ARG A 226 0.76 13.48 -14.65
C ARG A 226 -0.42 13.95 -15.49
N LEU A 227 -0.90 15.17 -15.27
CA LEU A 227 -1.95 15.79 -16.09
C LEU A 227 -1.45 16.18 -17.49
N CYS A 228 -0.15 16.46 -17.64
CA CYS A 228 0.45 16.93 -18.89
C CYS A 228 1.34 15.88 -19.58
N CYS A 229 1.70 14.81 -18.88
CA CYS A 229 2.63 13.78 -19.32
C CYS A 229 2.13 12.43 -18.82
N HIS A 230 1.90 11.50 -19.75
CA HIS A 230 1.47 10.13 -19.53
C HIS A 230 2.59 9.29 -18.87
N ALA A 231 3.01 9.64 -17.65
CA ALA A 231 4.14 9.03 -16.98
C ALA A 231 3.71 8.15 -15.78
N PRO A 232 4.24 6.92 -15.67
CA PRO A 232 5.26 6.31 -16.55
C PRO A 232 4.71 5.86 -17.92
N HIS A 233 5.49 6.09 -19.01
CA HIS A 233 5.18 5.59 -20.36
C HIS A 233 6.19 4.49 -20.72
N TRP A 234 5.76 3.24 -20.68
CA TRP A 234 6.60 2.10 -21.05
C TRP A 234 6.75 1.94 -22.56
N ARG A 235 7.82 1.27 -22.99
CA ARG A 235 8.08 0.96 -24.39
C ARG A 235 8.67 -0.43 -24.52
N ILE A 236 8.25 -1.16 -25.54
CA ILE A 236 8.83 -2.45 -25.88
C ILE A 236 9.96 -2.26 -26.88
N GLY A 237 11.17 -2.66 -26.48
CA GLY A 237 12.30 -2.82 -27.37
C GLY A 237 12.33 -4.25 -27.93
N TRP A 238 12.44 -4.41 -29.25
CA TRP A 238 12.55 -5.71 -29.91
C TRP A 238 13.68 -5.72 -30.95
N ARG A 239 14.18 -6.92 -31.26
CA ARG A 239 15.08 -7.20 -32.39
C ARG A 239 15.01 -8.69 -32.73
N GLN A 240 15.36 -9.04 -33.96
CA GLN A 240 15.45 -10.44 -34.36
C GLN A 240 16.66 -11.11 -33.71
N ALA A 241 16.47 -12.32 -33.18
CA ALA A 241 17.55 -13.09 -32.60
C ALA A 241 18.39 -13.71 -33.72
N VAL A 242 19.71 -13.51 -33.65
CA VAL A 242 20.67 -14.15 -34.56
C VAL A 242 21.48 -15.12 -33.72
N GLU A 243 21.43 -16.41 -34.09
CA GLU A 243 22.14 -17.47 -33.36
C GLU A 243 23.63 -17.14 -33.18
N GLY A 244 24.12 -17.26 -31.94
CA GLY A 244 25.50 -16.91 -31.58
C GLY A 244 25.79 -15.40 -31.46
N ASN A 245 24.82 -14.53 -31.77
CA ASN A 245 24.92 -13.08 -31.65
C ASN A 245 23.69 -12.45 -30.96
N ASP A 246 22.96 -13.23 -30.18
CA ASP A 246 21.88 -12.74 -29.30
C ASP A 246 22.42 -12.32 -27.92
N VAL A 247 21.53 -11.78 -27.07
CA VAL A 247 21.88 -11.38 -25.69
C VAL A 247 22.40 -12.56 -24.89
N TRP A 248 21.79 -13.73 -25.07
CA TRP A 248 22.09 -14.93 -24.28
C TRP A 248 23.49 -15.43 -24.57
N SER A 249 23.85 -15.54 -25.84
CA SER A 249 25.14 -16.03 -26.33
C SER A 249 26.28 -15.07 -25.98
N ARG A 250 26.05 -13.75 -26.06
CA ARG A 250 27.08 -12.75 -25.75
C ARG A 250 27.18 -12.37 -24.28
N HIS A 251 26.13 -12.63 -23.50
CA HIS A 251 25.96 -12.13 -22.14
C HIS A 251 26.02 -10.59 -22.03
N ASP A 252 25.56 -9.87 -23.07
CA ASP A 252 25.50 -8.41 -23.09
C ASP A 252 24.31 -7.87 -23.92
N LEU A 253 23.98 -6.59 -23.71
CA LEU A 253 22.91 -5.89 -24.45
C LEU A 253 23.37 -5.27 -25.79
N GLY A 254 24.62 -5.50 -26.21
CA GLY A 254 25.21 -4.98 -27.45
C GLY A 254 24.61 -5.59 -28.72
N GLY A 255 25.33 -5.53 -29.84
CA GLY A 255 24.89 -6.10 -31.13
C GLY A 255 23.97 -5.18 -31.94
N GLU A 256 23.03 -5.78 -32.68
CA GLU A 256 22.07 -5.01 -33.49
C GLU A 256 21.23 -4.07 -32.62
N ARG A 257 20.88 -2.92 -33.21
CA ARG A 257 20.12 -1.88 -32.52
C ARG A 257 18.71 -2.39 -32.20
N TRP A 258 18.28 -2.17 -30.97
CA TRP A 258 16.88 -2.36 -30.58
C TRP A 258 15.96 -1.44 -31.37
N GLN A 259 14.89 -2.01 -31.89
CA GLN A 259 13.77 -1.30 -32.49
C GLN A 259 12.71 -1.09 -31.40
N VAL A 260 12.00 0.03 -31.46
CA VAL A 260 10.90 0.31 -30.54
C VAL A 260 9.61 -0.10 -31.23
N LEU A 261 8.79 -0.92 -30.58
CA LEU A 261 7.44 -1.18 -31.02
C LEU A 261 6.63 0.10 -30.86
N ALA A 262 6.03 0.59 -31.95
CA ALA A 262 5.29 1.84 -31.93
C ALA A 262 3.97 1.66 -31.17
N ASP A 263 3.72 2.55 -30.20
CA ASP A 263 2.48 2.69 -29.45
C ASP A 263 1.68 3.92 -29.95
N PRO A 264 0.36 4.00 -29.69
CA PRO A 264 -0.47 5.13 -30.14
C PRO A 264 -0.21 6.44 -29.37
N GLY A 265 0.64 6.43 -28.34
CA GLY A 265 1.04 7.62 -27.57
C GLY A 265 0.10 7.97 -26.42
N ASP A 266 -1.17 7.59 -26.48
CA ASP A 266 -2.13 7.63 -25.38
C ASP A 266 -2.32 6.26 -24.71
N HIS A 267 -1.62 5.24 -25.18
CA HIS A 267 -1.43 3.95 -24.50
C HIS A 267 0.07 3.69 -24.31
N PHE A 268 0.45 2.83 -23.37
CA PHE A 268 1.79 2.24 -23.37
C PHE A 268 1.73 0.73 -23.58
N TYR A 269 2.81 0.18 -24.14
CA TYR A 269 3.00 -1.26 -24.27
C TYR A 269 4.07 -1.76 -23.30
N ALA A 270 3.76 -2.80 -22.53
CA ALA A 270 4.62 -3.39 -21.51
C ALA A 270 4.57 -4.92 -21.52
N ASP A 271 5.41 -5.57 -20.70
CA ASP A 271 5.43 -7.02 -20.49
C ASP A 271 5.44 -7.88 -21.79
N PRO A 272 6.47 -7.75 -22.63
CA PRO A 272 6.55 -8.49 -23.89
C PRO A 272 6.76 -10.00 -23.71
N PHE A 273 5.92 -10.80 -24.36
CA PHE A 273 6.03 -12.26 -24.48
C PHE A 273 6.08 -12.71 -25.95
N PRO A 274 7.28 -13.05 -26.47
CA PRO A 274 7.41 -13.57 -27.83
C PRO A 274 6.98 -15.04 -27.91
N MET A 275 6.34 -15.42 -29.00
CA MET A 275 5.96 -16.81 -29.31
C MET A 275 6.06 -17.07 -30.81
N VAL A 276 6.63 -18.22 -31.18
CA VAL A 276 6.68 -18.68 -32.57
C VAL A 276 5.62 -19.76 -32.77
N ARG A 277 4.73 -19.58 -33.75
CA ARG A 277 3.72 -20.59 -34.11
C ARG A 277 3.57 -20.67 -35.63
N ASP A 278 3.61 -21.88 -36.17
CA ASP A 278 3.48 -22.17 -37.60
C ASP A 278 4.45 -21.36 -38.49
N GLY A 279 5.68 -21.16 -37.99
CA GLY A 279 6.73 -20.40 -38.69
C GLY A 279 6.54 -18.89 -38.66
N ARG A 280 5.63 -18.37 -37.84
CA ARG A 280 5.36 -16.94 -37.69
C ARG A 280 5.62 -16.48 -36.25
N ASP A 281 6.26 -15.32 -36.13
CA ASP A 281 6.51 -14.68 -34.83
C ASP A 281 5.32 -13.83 -34.38
N TYR A 282 4.98 -13.97 -33.11
CA TYR A 282 3.99 -13.18 -32.40
C TYR A 282 4.63 -12.57 -31.17
N LEU A 283 4.17 -11.38 -30.79
CA LEU A 283 4.57 -10.73 -29.55
C LEU A 283 3.31 -10.27 -28.84
N PHE A 284 3.03 -10.92 -27.72
CA PHE A 284 1.95 -10.56 -26.80
C PHE A 284 2.47 -9.57 -25.78
N PHE A 285 1.63 -8.67 -25.31
CA PHE A 285 2.01 -7.62 -24.36
C PHE A 285 0.79 -7.03 -23.66
N GLU A 286 1.06 -6.35 -22.55
CA GLU A 286 0.10 -5.45 -21.91
C GLU A 286 -0.05 -4.17 -22.75
N ASP A 287 -1.29 -3.82 -23.05
CA ASP A 287 -1.70 -2.58 -23.71
C ASP A 287 -2.52 -1.76 -22.71
N LEU A 288 -1.91 -0.75 -22.09
CA LEU A 288 -2.53 0.09 -21.07
C LEU A 288 -2.99 1.42 -21.65
N ASP A 289 -4.29 1.69 -21.58
CA ASP A 289 -4.87 2.99 -21.93
C ASP A 289 -4.70 3.99 -20.78
N HIS A 290 -3.95 5.07 -21.02
CA HIS A 290 -3.66 6.09 -20.00
C HIS A 290 -4.90 6.84 -19.50
N LYS A 291 -6.01 6.82 -20.25
CA LYS A 291 -7.26 7.49 -19.83
C LYS A 291 -8.03 6.67 -18.81
N THR A 292 -7.98 5.34 -18.95
CA THR A 292 -8.75 4.42 -18.09
C THR A 292 -7.89 3.73 -17.04
N ASP A 293 -6.56 3.81 -17.16
CA ASP A 293 -5.57 3.13 -16.30
C ASP A 293 -5.80 1.61 -16.26
N LYS A 294 -6.24 1.05 -17.40
CA LYS A 294 -6.59 -0.36 -17.55
C LYS A 294 -5.72 -1.00 -18.65
N GLY A 295 -5.02 -2.06 -18.27
CA GLY A 295 -4.29 -2.95 -19.16
C GLY A 295 -5.21 -4.03 -19.76
N VAL A 296 -5.06 -4.26 -21.04
CA VAL A 296 -5.59 -5.43 -21.77
C VAL A 296 -4.44 -6.19 -22.42
N ILE A 297 -4.67 -7.43 -22.84
CA ILE A 297 -3.63 -8.16 -23.59
C ILE A 297 -3.82 -7.93 -25.08
N SER A 298 -2.78 -7.43 -25.73
CA SER A 298 -2.69 -7.24 -27.17
C SER A 298 -1.60 -8.10 -27.78
N VAL A 299 -1.67 -8.31 -29.10
CA VAL A 299 -0.67 -9.03 -29.88
C VAL A 299 -0.29 -8.25 -31.14
N VAL A 300 0.99 -8.30 -31.51
CA VAL A 300 1.45 -8.01 -32.88
C VAL A 300 1.96 -9.29 -33.52
N ALA A 301 1.61 -9.50 -34.79
CA ALA A 301 2.18 -10.57 -35.59
C ALA A 301 3.21 -9.96 -36.55
N PHE A 302 4.39 -10.57 -36.64
CA PHE A 302 5.41 -10.13 -37.58
C PHE A 302 5.11 -10.65 -38.98
N ASP A 303 5.55 -9.91 -40.00
CA ASP A 303 5.52 -10.36 -41.40
C ASP A 303 6.77 -11.16 -41.77
N ASP A 304 6.81 -11.72 -42.98
CA ASP A 304 7.94 -12.52 -43.48
C ASP A 304 9.27 -11.73 -43.57
N GLN A 305 9.21 -10.39 -43.46
CA GLN A 305 10.38 -9.51 -43.42
C GLN A 305 10.78 -9.16 -41.98
N GLY A 306 10.13 -9.75 -40.98
CA GLY A 306 10.37 -9.51 -39.56
C GLY A 306 9.90 -8.14 -39.10
N ARG A 307 8.93 -7.51 -39.78
CA ARG A 307 8.35 -6.22 -39.38
C ARG A 307 7.06 -6.44 -38.57
N PRO A 308 6.84 -5.69 -37.49
CA PRO A 308 5.62 -5.82 -36.69
C PRO A 308 4.42 -5.30 -37.47
N GLY A 309 3.33 -6.04 -37.44
CA GLY A 309 2.01 -5.59 -37.91
C GLY A 309 1.30 -4.67 -36.91
N GLU A 310 0.00 -4.47 -37.14
CA GLU A 310 -0.87 -3.72 -36.23
C GLU A 310 -1.13 -4.50 -34.93
N ALA A 311 -1.13 -3.78 -33.80
CA ALA A 311 -1.51 -4.31 -32.50
C ALA A 311 -3.01 -4.62 -32.47
N ARG A 312 -3.36 -5.79 -31.93
CA ARG A 312 -4.76 -6.22 -31.81
C ARG A 312 -5.01 -6.74 -30.41
N VAL A 313 -6.07 -6.27 -29.77
CA VAL A 313 -6.53 -6.79 -28.47
C VAL A 313 -6.98 -8.24 -28.66
N VAL A 314 -6.50 -9.14 -27.80
CA VAL A 314 -6.81 -10.58 -27.84
C VAL A 314 -7.49 -11.06 -26.56
N LEU A 315 -7.31 -10.35 -25.45
CA LEU A 315 -7.99 -10.66 -24.20
C LEU A 315 -8.28 -9.38 -23.42
N GLU A 316 -9.56 -9.17 -23.10
CA GLU A 316 -10.04 -8.07 -22.28
C GLU A 316 -11.04 -8.61 -21.25
N GLU A 317 -10.89 -8.17 -20.00
CA GLU A 317 -11.78 -8.49 -18.89
C GLU A 317 -12.26 -7.19 -18.21
N PRO A 318 -13.23 -7.24 -17.27
CA PRO A 318 -13.65 -6.06 -16.51
C PRO A 318 -12.56 -5.48 -15.59
N TRP A 319 -11.49 -6.23 -15.33
CA TRP A 319 -10.34 -5.84 -14.52
C TRP A 319 -9.07 -5.68 -15.38
N HIS A 320 -7.99 -5.21 -14.75
CA HIS A 320 -6.70 -4.97 -15.38
C HIS A 320 -5.97 -6.30 -15.63
N LEU A 321 -5.44 -6.48 -16.85
CA LEU A 321 -4.63 -7.64 -17.26
C LEU A 321 -3.23 -7.19 -17.67
N SER A 322 -2.19 -7.88 -17.20
CA SER A 322 -0.79 -7.67 -17.58
C SER A 322 -0.03 -9.00 -17.65
N TYR A 323 1.27 -8.95 -17.95
CA TYR A 323 2.18 -10.11 -17.94
C TYR A 323 1.62 -11.40 -18.59
N PRO A 324 1.34 -11.41 -19.91
CA PRO A 324 0.66 -12.52 -20.59
C PRO A 324 1.55 -13.76 -20.77
N PHE A 325 1.76 -14.50 -19.69
CA PHE A 325 2.63 -15.68 -19.70
C PHE A 325 2.05 -16.80 -20.57
N LEU A 326 2.76 -17.16 -21.64
CA LEU A 326 2.33 -18.17 -22.61
C LEU A 326 3.04 -19.51 -22.40
N ILE A 327 2.28 -20.60 -22.51
CA ILE A 327 2.76 -21.98 -22.43
C ILE A 327 2.16 -22.78 -23.58
N GLU A 328 2.97 -23.61 -24.22
CA GLU A 328 2.49 -24.65 -25.13
C GLU A 328 2.60 -26.01 -24.44
N GLU A 329 1.48 -26.74 -24.36
CA GLU A 329 1.40 -28.06 -23.74
C GLU A 329 0.48 -28.96 -24.58
N GLU A 330 0.95 -30.16 -24.94
CA GLU A 330 0.21 -31.13 -25.78
C GLU A 330 -0.34 -30.55 -27.10
N GLY A 331 0.31 -29.51 -27.65
CA GLY A 331 -0.08 -28.84 -28.91
C GLY A 331 -1.12 -27.74 -28.75
N GLU A 332 -1.65 -27.56 -27.54
CA GLU A 332 -2.55 -26.49 -27.13
C GLU A 332 -1.75 -25.31 -26.55
N ILE A 333 -2.29 -24.10 -26.69
CA ILE A 333 -1.66 -22.87 -26.18
C ILE A 333 -2.48 -22.34 -25.02
N TYR A 334 -1.80 -22.00 -23.94
CA TYR A 334 -2.37 -21.43 -22.73
C TYR A 334 -1.74 -20.08 -22.42
N MET A 335 -2.54 -19.17 -21.87
CA MET A 335 -2.12 -17.88 -21.35
C MET A 335 -2.52 -17.75 -19.88
N ILE A 336 -1.58 -17.31 -19.05
CA ILE A 336 -1.79 -17.01 -17.63
C ILE A 336 -1.40 -15.54 -17.41
N PRO A 337 -2.34 -14.60 -17.58
CA PRO A 337 -2.07 -13.20 -17.31
C PRO A 337 -2.05 -12.92 -15.79
N GLU A 338 -1.32 -11.89 -15.38
CA GLU A 338 -1.59 -11.25 -14.09
C GLU A 338 -2.93 -10.53 -14.17
N ALA A 339 -3.81 -10.79 -13.21
CA ALA A 339 -5.19 -10.30 -13.20
C ALA A 339 -5.45 -9.54 -11.89
N SER A 340 -5.03 -8.27 -11.83
CA SER A 340 -5.24 -7.46 -10.64
C SER A 340 -6.72 -7.31 -10.32
N LEU A 341 -7.09 -7.40 -9.04
CA LEU A 341 -8.47 -7.31 -8.54
C LEU A 341 -9.42 -8.44 -8.98
N SER A 342 -8.97 -9.46 -9.71
CA SER A 342 -9.80 -10.63 -10.07
C SER A 342 -10.13 -11.51 -8.85
N GLY A 343 -9.23 -11.55 -7.86
CA GLY A 343 -9.30 -12.44 -6.70
C GLY A 343 -8.85 -13.89 -6.98
N GLU A 344 -8.38 -14.19 -8.18
CA GLU A 344 -7.97 -15.54 -8.60
C GLU A 344 -6.88 -15.54 -9.69
N ILE A 345 -6.15 -16.66 -9.81
CA ILE A 345 -5.25 -16.90 -10.94
C ILE A 345 -6.04 -17.66 -12.00
N SER A 346 -6.16 -17.08 -13.20
CA SER A 346 -6.93 -17.65 -14.31
C SER A 346 -6.00 -18.18 -15.40
N ILE A 347 -6.39 -19.29 -16.01
CA ILE A 347 -5.76 -19.82 -17.22
C ILE A 347 -6.73 -19.71 -18.40
N TYR A 348 -6.22 -19.27 -19.54
CA TYR A 348 -6.98 -19.14 -20.77
C TYR A 348 -6.39 -20.07 -21.82
N ARG A 349 -7.19 -20.91 -22.45
CA ARG A 349 -6.79 -21.73 -23.58
C ARG A 349 -7.11 -21.04 -24.88
N ALA A 350 -6.19 -21.05 -25.84
CA ALA A 350 -6.43 -20.55 -27.18
C ALA A 350 -7.47 -21.46 -27.88
N VAL A 351 -8.52 -20.85 -28.43
CA VAL A 351 -9.52 -21.53 -29.27
C VAL A 351 -9.43 -21.08 -30.74
N ASP A 352 -8.83 -19.92 -30.99
CA ASP A 352 -8.56 -19.36 -32.32
C ASP A 352 -7.28 -18.51 -32.25
N PHE A 353 -6.13 -19.18 -32.18
CA PHE A 353 -4.86 -18.48 -31.99
C PHE A 353 -4.55 -17.53 -33.18
N PRO A 354 -4.15 -16.27 -32.93
CA PRO A 354 -3.79 -15.67 -31.64
C PRO A 354 -4.92 -14.90 -30.91
N SER A 355 -6.13 -14.78 -31.49
CA SER A 355 -7.17 -13.85 -31.03
C SER A 355 -8.26 -14.43 -30.13
N GLY A 356 -8.54 -15.73 -30.21
CA GLY A 356 -9.61 -16.37 -29.45
C GLY A 356 -9.08 -17.09 -28.23
N TRP A 357 -9.54 -16.68 -27.05
CA TRP A 357 -9.15 -17.24 -25.76
C TRP A 357 -10.38 -17.62 -24.95
N ARG A 358 -10.33 -18.78 -24.29
CA ARG A 358 -11.39 -19.27 -23.41
C ARG A 358 -10.81 -19.57 -22.04
N LYS A 359 -11.40 -18.98 -21.01
CA LYS A 359 -11.07 -19.29 -19.62
C LYS A 359 -11.47 -20.73 -19.29
N GLU A 360 -10.56 -21.49 -18.67
CA GLU A 360 -10.79 -22.88 -18.24
C GLU A 360 -11.17 -23.01 -16.76
#